data_AF-A0A9D9XUJ7-F1
#
_entry.id   AF-A0A9D9XUJ7-F1
#
_cell.length_a   1.000
_cell.length_b   1.000
_cell.length_c   1.000
_cell.angle_alpha   90.00
_cell.angle_beta   90.00
_cell.angle_gamma   90.00
#
_symmetry.space_group_name_H-M   'P 1'
#
loop_
_entity.id
_entity.type
_entity.pdbx_description
1 polymer ?
#
loop_
_entity_poly.entity_id
_entity_poly.type
_entity_poly.pdbx_seq_one_letter_code
_entity_poly.pdbx_strand_id
1 'polypeptide(L)' 'MDGARQSAGDVRGRLLAAAAEVFVAQGFRDARLAQIAKLASVSRSTLYEHFPGKEQLLLALNHQLIDALLAQMRA' A
#
# COMPACT_ATOMS: atom_id res chain seq x y z
N MET A 1 10.81 -22.62 2.18
CA MET A 1 10.22 -21.58 3.06
C MET A 1 10.10 -20.23 2.33
N ASP A 2 10.10 -20.20 1.00
CA ASP A 2 10.10 -18.96 0.19
C ASP A 2 8.71 -18.42 -0.18
N GLY A 3 7.67 -19.25 -0.07
CA GLY A 3 6.29 -18.85 -0.38
C GLY A 3 5.73 -17.77 0.56
N ALA A 4 6.12 -17.77 1.85
CA ALA A 4 5.62 -16.79 2.82
C ALA A 4 6.14 -15.37 2.57
N ARG A 5 7.41 -15.21 2.16
CA ARG A 5 7.99 -13.90 1.78
C ARG A 5 7.41 -13.37 0.47
N GLN A 6 7.15 -14.26 -0.48
CA GLN A 6 6.61 -13.90 -1.78
C GLN A 6 5.14 -13.44 -1.66
N SER A 7 4.34 -14.13 -0.85
CA SER A 7 2.97 -13.72 -0.52
C SER A 7 2.89 -12.43 0.31
N ALA A 8 3.83 -12.21 1.24
CA ALA A 8 3.87 -10.96 2.01
C ALA A 8 4.26 -9.74 1.14
N GLY A 9 5.15 -9.94 0.17
CA GLY A 9 5.48 -8.93 -0.85
C GLY A 9 4.28 -8.59 -1.73
N ASP A 10 3.52 -9.60 -2.16
CA ASP A 10 2.27 -9.44 -2.90
C ASP A 10 1.21 -8.66 -2.10
N VAL A 11 0.99 -9.02 -0.82
CA VAL A 11 0.03 -8.33 0.05
C VAL A 11 0.38 -6.85 0.22
N ARG A 12 1.66 -6.55 0.51
CA ARG A 12 2.10 -5.16 0.67
C ARG A 12 1.91 -4.35 -0.62
N GLY A 13 2.24 -4.93 -1.77
CA GLY A 13 2.02 -4.30 -3.07
C GLY A 13 0.55 -4.01 -3.36
N ARG A 14 -0.34 -4.99 -3.14
CA ARG A 14 -1.79 -4.83 -3.29
C ARG A 14 -2.36 -3.75 -2.37
N LEU A 15 -1.91 -3.69 -1.12
CA LEU A 15 -2.31 -2.64 -0.18
C LEU A 15 -1.90 -1.24 -0.66
N LEU A 16 -0.69 -1.09 -1.20
CA LEU A 16 -0.22 0.20 -1.72
C LEU A 16 -0.95 0.62 -3.00
N ALA A 17 -1.23 -0.32 -3.90
CA ALA A 17 -2.04 -0.06 -5.10
C ALA A 17 -3.47 0.38 -4.74
N ALA A 18 -4.13 -0.39 -3.88
CA ALA A 18 -5.47 -0.05 -3.38
C ALA A 18 -5.51 1.30 -2.66
N ALA A 19 -4.46 1.64 -1.92
CA ALA A 19 -4.37 2.92 -1.24
C ALA A 19 -4.20 4.09 -2.20
N ALA A 20 -3.38 3.94 -3.25
CA ALA A 20 -3.24 4.95 -4.29
C ALA A 20 -4.61 5.25 -4.92
N GLU A 21 -5.38 4.21 -5.29
CA GLU A 21 -6.72 4.37 -5.84
C GLU A 21 -7.67 5.11 -4.89
N VAL A 22 -7.71 4.71 -3.61
CA VAL A 22 -8.60 5.33 -2.62
C VAL A 22 -8.18 6.78 -2.32
N PHE A 23 -6.88 7.05 -2.20
CA PHE A 23 -6.38 8.41 -1.94
C PHE A 23 -6.64 9.35 -3.12
N VAL A 24 -6.50 8.88 -4.36
CA VAL A 24 -6.84 9.67 -5.56
C VAL A 24 -8.34 9.94 -5.64
N ALA A 25 -9.17 8.94 -5.37
CA ALA A 25 -10.62 9.06 -5.52
C ALA A 25 -11.28 9.92 -4.42
N GLN A 26 -10.76 9.90 -3.19
CA GLN A 26 -11.43 10.47 -2.01
C GLN A 26 -10.61 11.55 -1.30
N GLY A 27 -9.34 11.73 -1.69
CA GLY A 27 -8.39 12.50 -0.91
C GLY A 27 -7.97 11.78 0.37
N PHE A 28 -6.86 12.24 0.95
CA PHE A 28 -6.26 11.59 2.11
C PHE A 28 -7.17 11.61 3.35
N ARG A 29 -7.87 12.71 3.64
CA ARG A 29 -8.66 12.84 4.88
C ARG A 29 -9.82 11.85 4.93
N ASP A 30 -10.56 11.72 3.83
CA ASP A 30 -11.78 10.90 3.80
C ASP A 30 -11.50 9.42 3.49
N ALA A 31 -10.31 9.10 2.97
CA ALA A 31 -9.89 7.74 2.72
C ALA A 31 -9.96 6.85 3.99
N ARG A 32 -10.59 5.68 3.83
CA ARG A 32 -10.85 4.72 4.91
C ARG A 32 -10.00 3.46 4.74
N LEU A 33 -9.23 3.09 5.77
CA LEU A 33 -8.43 1.85 5.79
C LEU A 33 -9.26 0.59 5.53
N ALA A 34 -10.54 0.57 5.95
CA ALA A 34 -11.45 -0.54 5.69
C ALA A 34 -11.67 -0.78 4.19
N GLN A 35 -11.80 0.31 3.42
CA GLN A 35 -11.99 0.24 1.98
C GLN A 35 -10.72 -0.21 1.28
N ILE A 36 -9.56 0.29 1.72
CA ILE A 36 -8.25 -0.12 1.20
C ILE A 36 -8.05 -1.63 1.41
N ALA A 37 -8.31 -2.14 2.62
CA ALA A 37 -8.22 -3.57 2.90
C ALA A 37 -9.14 -4.40 2.00
N LYS A 38 -10.40 -3.94 1.82
CA LYS A 38 -11.38 -4.60 0.94
C LYS A 38 -10.89 -4.62 -0.51
N LEU A 39 -10.44 -3.50 -1.05
CA LEU A 39 -9.98 -3.37 -2.44
C LEU A 39 -8.72 -4.21 -2.67
N ALA A 40 -7.81 -4.22 -1.70
CA ALA A 40 -6.62 -5.08 -1.73
C ALA A 40 -6.95 -6.57 -1.53
N SER A 41 -8.21 -6.97 -1.30
CA SER A 41 -8.60 -8.35 -0.98
C SER A 41 -7.85 -8.94 0.22
N VAL A 42 -7.76 -8.18 1.32
CA VAL A 42 -7.16 -8.62 2.59
C VAL A 42 -8.04 -8.25 3.78
N SER A 43 -7.78 -8.91 4.92
CA SER A 43 -8.46 -8.58 6.17
C SER A 43 -7.96 -7.25 6.75
N ARG A 44 -8.75 -6.62 7.64
CA ARG A 44 -8.29 -5.42 8.37
C ARG A 44 -7.12 -5.76 9.30
N SER A 45 -7.09 -6.96 9.91
CA SER A 45 -5.94 -7.42 10.72
C SER A 45 -4.67 -7.42 9.89
N THR A 46 -4.72 -8.05 8.71
CA THR A 46 -3.59 -8.10 7.78
C THR A 46 -3.16 -6.70 7.35
N LEU A 47 -4.08 -5.77 7.09
CA LEU A 47 -3.71 -4.38 6.83
C LEU A 47 -2.93 -3.79 8.01
N TYR A 48 -3.44 -3.93 9.24
CA TYR A 48 -2.80 -3.36 10.44
C TYR A 48 -1.45 -4.01 10.79
N GLU A 49 -1.26 -5.29 10.46
CA GLU A 49 0.03 -5.99 10.56
C GLU A 49 1.09 -5.38 9.64
N HIS A 50 0.69 -4.92 8.44
CA HIS A 50 1.59 -4.29 7.48
C HIS A 50 1.73 -2.77 7.69
N PHE A 51 0.63 -2.09 8.04
CA PHE A 51 0.56 -0.65 8.15
C PHE A 51 -0.31 -0.26 9.35
N PRO A 52 0.29 0.30 10.42
CA PRO A 52 -0.46 0.64 11.64
C PRO A 52 -1.48 1.77 11.43
N GLY A 53 -1.34 2.55 10.35
CA GLY A 53 -2.19 3.70 10.08
C GLY A 53 -2.11 4.20 8.64
N LYS A 54 -3.01 5.14 8.34
CA LYS A 54 -3.16 5.76 7.01
C LYS A 54 -1.92 6.57 6.59
N GLU A 55 -1.25 7.18 7.57
CA GLU A 55 -0.03 7.98 7.36
C GLU A 55 1.15 7.11 6.94
N GLN A 56 1.36 5.97 7.60
CA GLN A 56 2.43 5.03 7.24
C GLN A 56 2.20 4.44 5.86
N LEU A 57 0.94 4.22 5.51
CA LEU A 57 0.53 3.74 4.20
C LEU A 57 0.81 4.78 3.11
N LEU A 58 0.54 6.06 3.37
CA LEU A 58 0.88 7.17 2.48
C LEU A 58 2.40 7.36 2.33
N LEU A 59 3.16 7.31 3.42
CA LEU A 59 4.62 7.43 3.39
C LEU A 59 5.25 6.29 2.59
N ALA A 60 4.81 5.06 2.82
CA ALA A 60 5.28 3.90 2.07
C ALA A 60 4.95 3.99 0.58
N LEU A 61 3.77 4.48 0.22
CA LEU A 61 3.39 4.75 -1.16
C LEU A 61 4.29 5.82 -1.80
N ASN A 62 4.54 6.93 -1.10
CA ASN A 62 5.42 7.99 -1.59
C ASN A 62 6.85 7.48 -1.81
N HIS A 63 7.41 6.73 -0.86
CA HIS A 63 8.73 6.11 -1.04
C HIS A 63 8.78 5.23 -2.29
N GLN A 64 7.78 4.37 -2.49
CA GLN A 64 7.73 3.50 -3.68
C GLN A 64 7.69 4.32 -4.99
N LEU A 65 6.93 5.41 -5.03
CA LEU A 65 6.83 6.27 -6.21
C LEU A 65 8.14 7.03 -6.46
N ILE A 66 8.76 7.58 -5.41
CA ILE A 66 10.05 8.28 -5.50
C ILE A 66 11.14 7.32 -5.97
N ASP A 67 11.20 6.11 -5.42
CA ASP A 67 12.18 5.09 -5.81
C ASP A 67 12.02 4.72 -7.30
N ALA A 68 10.78 4.59 -7.78
CA ALA A 68 10.50 4.31 -9.19
C ALA A 68 10.95 5.46 -10.11
N LEU A 69 10.69 6.71 -9.72
CA LEU A 69 11.15 7.90 -10.48
C LEU A 69 12.68 7.99 -10.50
N LEU A 70 13.34 7.79 -9.36
CA LEU A 70 14.81 7.80 -9.27
C LEU A 70 15.44 6.67 -10.10
N ALA A 71 14.79 5.51 -10.17
CA ALA A 71 15.25 4.40 -11.03
C ALA A 71 15.22 4.78 -12.52
N GLN A 72 14.21 5.55 -12.96
CA GLN A 72 14.13 6.02 -14.35
C GLN A 72 15.23 7.02 -14.70
N MET A 73 15.70 7.84 -13.75
CA MET A 73 16.79 8.78 -13.99
C MET A 73 18.18 8.12 -14.10
N ARG A 74 18.32 6.91 -13.56
CA ARG A 74 19.57 6.13 -13.59
C ARG A 74 19.68 5.25 -14.85
N ALA A 75 18.60 5.14 -15.62
CA ALA A 75 18.53 4.42 -16.89
C ALA A 75 18.93 5.34 -18.04
#